data_AF-A0A919ZZK2-F1
#
_entry.id   AF-A0A919ZZK2-F1
#
_cell.length_a   1.000
_cell.length_b   1.000
_cell.length_c   1.000
_cell.angle_alpha   90.00
_cell.angle_beta   90.00
_cell.angle_gamma   90.00
#
_symmetry.space_group_name_H-M   'P 1'
#
loop_
_entity.id
_entity.type
_entity.pdbx_description
1 polymer ?
#
loop_
_entity_poly.entity_id
_entity_poly.type
_entity_poly.pdbx_seq_one_letter_code
_entity_poly.pdbx_strand_id
1 'polypeptide(L)'
;MRSNIYDATSGIETVSTGKDEEAMDGWDIRLDYHLPIKANARIFAGLFEFENAAGSYELEGEKYGLNVIGNNLDLEIGYIDDNKTGDGTFANISYVVPLSGNSSFKNNSSNYFEYTSVAERLYEPVKRENKIRVVSTTLNVKASGF
;
A
#
# COMPACT_ATOMS: atom_id res chain seq x y z
N MET A 1 -2.55 1.44 -12.89
CA MET A 1 -2.27 0.05 -12.47
C MET A 1 -0.82 -0.02 -12.03
N ARG A 2 -0.53 -0.78 -10.99
CA ARG A 2 0.82 -1.05 -10.49
C ARG A 2 0.92 -2.49 -10.02
N SER A 3 2.11 -3.05 -10.10
CA SER A 3 2.46 -4.34 -9.52
C SER A 3 3.86 -4.21 -8.90
N ASN A 4 4.03 -4.75 -7.70
CA ASN A 4 5.31 -4.82 -7.01
C ASN A 4 5.56 -6.27 -6.58
N ILE A 5 6.83 -6.65 -6.58
CA ILE A 5 7.33 -7.95 -6.11
C ILE A 5 8.33 -7.66 -5.00
N TYR A 6 8.29 -8.48 -3.95
CA TYR A 6 9.09 -8.39 -2.74
C TYR A 6 9.86 -9.69 -2.56
N ASP A 7 11.17 -9.54 -2.33
CA ASP A 7 12.11 -10.62 -2.12
C ASP A 7 12.80 -10.40 -0.77
N ALA A 8 12.66 -11.36 0.13
CA ALA A 8 13.19 -11.41 1.47
C ALA A 8 14.64 -11.88 1.42
N THR A 9 15.56 -10.94 1.62
CA THR A 9 17.01 -11.24 1.61
C THR A 9 17.54 -11.67 2.99
N SER A 10 16.75 -11.55 4.05
CA SER A 10 17.14 -11.91 5.43
C SER A 10 16.54 -13.24 5.86
N GLY A 11 17.32 -14.06 6.57
CA GLY A 11 16.83 -15.28 7.22
C GLY A 11 16.06 -15.01 8.52
N ILE A 12 15.81 -16.08 9.27
CA ILE A 12 15.15 -16.03 10.58
C ILE A 12 16.11 -15.38 11.61
N GLU A 13 15.67 -14.31 12.27
CA GLU A 13 16.43 -13.59 13.29
C GLU A 13 15.70 -13.63 14.64
N THR A 14 16.43 -13.95 15.72
CA THR A 14 15.86 -13.95 17.08
C THR A 14 15.85 -12.53 17.63
N VAL A 15 14.66 -11.94 17.76
CA VAL A 15 14.48 -10.55 18.21
C VAL A 15 14.41 -10.46 19.74
N SER A 16 13.92 -11.50 20.42
CA SER A 16 13.95 -11.62 21.88
C SER A 16 13.85 -13.08 22.32
N THR A 17 14.11 -13.37 23.60
CA THR A 17 14.09 -14.75 24.13
C THR A 17 12.79 -15.48 23.79
N GLY A 18 12.85 -16.46 22.89
CA GLY A 18 11.71 -17.26 22.46
C GLY A 18 10.82 -16.60 21.40
N LYS A 19 11.29 -15.52 20.75
CA LYS A 19 10.64 -14.87 19.60
C LYS A 19 11.60 -14.75 18.43
N ASP A 20 11.26 -15.47 17.38
CA ASP A 20 11.97 -15.41 16.10
C ASP A 20 11.11 -14.63 15.10
N GLU A 21 11.73 -13.75 14.32
CA GLU A 21 11.10 -12.99 13.24
C GLU A 21 11.75 -13.32 11.89
N GLU A 22 10.91 -13.39 10.86
CA GLU A 22 11.33 -13.68 9.49
C GLU A 22 10.63 -12.70 8.54
N ALA A 23 11.39 -12.13 7.60
CA ALA A 23 10.84 -11.31 6.52
C ALA A 23 10.11 -12.20 5.51
N MET A 24 8.94 -11.77 5.03
CA MET A 24 8.14 -12.53 4.07
C MET A 24 8.41 -12.06 2.64
N ASP A 25 8.46 -13.03 1.73
CA ASP A 25 8.39 -12.82 0.28
C ASP A 25 6.96 -12.50 -0.13
N GLY A 26 6.75 -11.86 -1.29
CA GLY A 26 5.39 -11.66 -1.77
C GLY A 26 5.24 -10.72 -2.95
N TRP A 27 3.99 -10.42 -3.28
CA TRP A 27 3.64 -9.51 -4.36
C TRP A 27 2.38 -8.72 -4.04
N ASP A 28 2.25 -7.54 -4.64
CA ASP A 28 1.01 -6.77 -4.62
C ASP A 28 0.68 -6.23 -6.01
N ILE A 29 -0.62 -6.22 -6.33
CA ILE A 29 -1.16 -5.57 -7.52
C ILE A 29 -2.24 -4.60 -7.11
N ARG A 30 -2.27 -3.42 -7.73
CA ARG A 30 -3.34 -2.44 -7.50
C ARG A 30 -3.75 -1.74 -8.78
N LEU A 31 -5.07 -1.67 -8.95
CA LEU A 31 -5.75 -0.90 -9.96
C LEU A 31 -6.34 0.35 -9.31
N ASP A 32 -6.11 1.51 -9.91
CA ASP A 32 -6.66 2.79 -9.48
C ASP A 32 -7.47 3.36 -10.66
N TYR A 33 -8.72 3.76 -10.41
CA TYR A 33 -9.61 4.39 -11.39
C TYR A 33 -10.00 5.79 -10.93
N HIS A 34 -9.70 6.80 -11.74
CA HIS A 34 -10.01 8.19 -11.44
C HIS A 34 -11.48 8.49 -11.70
N LEU A 35 -12.16 9.10 -10.73
CA LEU A 35 -13.57 9.47 -10.86
C LEU A 35 -13.68 10.76 -11.68
N PRO A 36 -14.57 10.83 -12.69
CA PRO A 36 -14.80 12.04 -13.48
C PRO A 36 -15.66 13.04 -12.70
N ILE A 37 -15.12 13.56 -11.59
CA ILE A 37 -15.73 14.61 -10.77
C ILE A 37 -14.76 15.78 -10.57
N LYS A 38 -15.25 16.93 -10.08
CA LYS A 38 -14.39 18.11 -9.82
C LYS A 38 -13.33 17.86 -8.74
N ALA A 39 -13.55 16.89 -7.86
CA ALA A 39 -12.57 16.49 -6.88
C ALA A 39 -11.57 15.49 -7.48
N ASN A 40 -10.31 15.53 -7.06
CA ASN A 40 -9.33 14.52 -7.46
C ASN A 40 -9.50 13.28 -6.59
N ALA A 41 -10.51 12.49 -6.92
CA ALA A 41 -10.85 11.26 -6.23
C ALA A 41 -10.62 10.06 -7.16
N ARG A 42 -10.18 8.95 -6.57
CA ARG A 42 -9.99 7.68 -7.26
C ARG A 42 -10.49 6.55 -6.40
N ILE A 43 -11.16 5.58 -7.01
CA ILE A 43 -11.40 4.29 -6.38
C ILE A 43 -10.22 3.37 -6.69
N PHE A 44 -9.92 2.45 -5.78
CA PHE A 44 -8.89 1.45 -6.01
C PHE A 44 -9.35 0.08 -5.56
N ALA A 45 -8.79 -0.93 -6.20
CA ALA A 45 -8.87 -2.33 -5.82
C ALA A 45 -7.48 -2.96 -6.00
N GLY A 46 -7.09 -3.86 -5.12
CA GLY A 46 -5.80 -4.52 -5.19
C GLY A 46 -5.82 -5.86 -4.48
N LEU A 47 -4.91 -6.73 -4.91
CA LEU A 47 -4.68 -8.05 -4.35
C LEU A 47 -3.24 -8.10 -3.85
N PHE A 48 -3.00 -8.88 -2.80
CA PHE A 48 -1.67 -9.11 -2.29
C PHE A 48 -1.54 -10.52 -1.73
N GLU A 49 -0.33 -11.04 -1.75
CA GLU A 49 0.01 -12.34 -1.20
C GLU A 49 1.43 -12.27 -0.66
N PHE A 50 1.63 -12.77 0.55
CA PHE A 50 2.93 -12.83 1.21
C PHE A 50 3.12 -14.18 1.89
N GLU A 51 4.28 -14.77 1.71
CA GLU A 51 4.62 -16.11 2.20
C GLU A 51 5.93 -16.05 2.98
N ASN A 52 6.06 -16.87 4.02
CA ASN A 52 7.35 -17.06 4.69
C ASN A 52 8.25 -18.00 3.87
N ALA A 53 9.58 -17.97 4.04
CA ALA A 53 10.48 -18.74 3.17
C ALA A 53 10.27 -20.27 3.28
N ALA A 54 9.66 -20.74 4.37
CA ALA A 54 9.31 -22.15 4.57
C ALA A 54 7.89 -22.53 4.06
N GLY A 55 7.12 -21.61 3.49
CA GLY A 55 5.78 -21.84 2.94
C GLY A 55 4.75 -22.41 3.89
N SER A 56 4.94 -22.16 5.17
CA SER A 56 4.12 -22.70 6.26
C SER A 56 3.26 -21.62 6.91
N TYR A 57 3.31 -20.40 6.40
CA TYR A 57 2.43 -19.30 6.74
C TYR A 57 2.30 -18.41 5.50
N GLU A 58 1.05 -18.11 5.14
CA GLU A 58 0.70 -17.31 3.98
C GLU A 58 -0.31 -16.25 4.41
N LEU A 59 -0.17 -15.06 3.86
CA LEU A 59 -1.02 -13.90 4.09
C LEU A 59 -1.44 -13.33 2.75
N GLU A 60 -2.59 -13.80 2.28
CA GLU A 60 -3.27 -13.32 1.09
C GLU A 60 -4.46 -12.43 1.45
N GLY A 61 -4.81 -11.52 0.56
CA GLY A 61 -5.99 -10.69 0.73
C GLY A 61 -6.23 -9.68 -0.38
N GLU A 62 -7.39 -9.05 -0.27
CA GLU A 62 -7.87 -8.01 -1.17
C GLU A 62 -8.03 -6.69 -0.42
N LYS A 63 -7.79 -5.57 -1.10
CA LYS A 63 -8.02 -4.23 -0.57
C LYS A 63 -8.77 -3.39 -1.58
N TYR A 64 -9.79 -2.69 -1.14
CA TYR A 64 -10.51 -1.74 -1.99
C TYR A 64 -10.92 -0.53 -1.19
N GLY A 65 -11.04 0.61 -1.87
CA GLY A 65 -11.36 1.84 -1.18
C GLY A 65 -11.40 3.07 -2.05
N LEU A 66 -11.48 4.21 -1.38
CA LEU A 66 -11.52 5.53 -1.95
C LEU A 66 -10.26 6.30 -1.53
N ASN A 67 -9.66 6.99 -2.48
CA ASN A 67 -8.58 7.91 -2.23
C ASN A 67 -8.93 9.29 -2.80
N VAL A 68 -8.71 10.33 -2.00
CA VAL A 68 -9.02 11.72 -2.33
C VAL A 68 -7.77 12.58 -2.12
N ILE A 69 -7.39 13.33 -3.15
CA ILE A 69 -6.30 14.30 -3.11
C ILE A 69 -6.85 15.72 -3.17
N GLY A 70 -6.43 16.58 -2.24
CA GLY A 70 -6.70 18.01 -2.27
C GLY A 70 -5.65 18.80 -1.50
N ASN A 71 -5.21 19.94 -2.02
CA ASN A 71 -4.30 20.86 -1.33
C ASN A 71 -3.08 20.17 -0.68
N ASN A 72 -2.39 19.31 -1.44
CA ASN A 72 -1.22 18.56 -0.98
C ASN A 72 -1.51 17.51 0.12
N LEU A 73 -2.77 17.27 0.46
CA LEU A 73 -3.22 16.17 1.32
C LEU A 73 -3.74 15.02 0.47
N ASP A 74 -3.33 13.80 0.80
CA ASP A 74 -3.83 12.54 0.24
C ASP A 74 -4.49 11.78 1.40
N LEU A 75 -5.79 11.51 1.25
CA LEU A 75 -6.59 10.75 2.20
C LEU A 75 -7.05 9.46 1.54
N GLU A 76 -6.76 8.33 2.16
CA GLU A 76 -7.17 7.01 1.69
C GLU A 76 -7.98 6.31 2.77
N ILE A 77 -9.15 5.82 2.41
CA ILE A 77 -10.00 4.99 3.29
C ILE A 77 -10.41 3.75 2.53
N GLY A 78 -10.46 2.61 3.21
CA GLY A 78 -10.80 1.37 2.54
C GLY A 78 -11.02 0.21 3.48
N TYR A 79 -11.40 -0.90 2.87
CA TYR A 79 -11.54 -2.19 3.50
C TYR A 79 -10.40 -3.09 3.02
N ILE A 80 -9.94 -3.93 3.93
CA ILE A 80 -9.00 -5.01 3.68
C ILE A 80 -9.68 -6.30 4.14
N ASP A 81 -9.80 -7.24 3.22
CA ASP A 81 -10.28 -8.59 3.47
C ASP A 81 -9.08 -9.51 3.28
N ASP A 82 -8.64 -10.17 4.35
CA ASP A 82 -7.47 -11.02 4.32
C ASP A 82 -7.73 -12.33 5.05
N ASN A 83 -6.85 -13.32 4.84
CA ASN A 83 -7.03 -14.65 5.43
C ASN A 83 -6.83 -14.70 6.96
N LYS A 84 -6.65 -13.56 7.65
CA LYS A 84 -6.63 -13.48 9.11
C LYS A 84 -8.06 -13.33 9.63
N THR A 85 -8.24 -13.71 10.90
CA THR A 85 -9.55 -13.61 11.56
C THR A 85 -9.94 -12.14 11.77
N GLY A 86 -10.65 -11.56 10.80
CA GLY A 86 -11.37 -10.29 10.91
C GLY A 86 -11.09 -9.31 9.77
N ASP A 87 -12.13 -8.99 9.00
CA ASP A 87 -12.12 -7.94 7.99
C ASP A 87 -11.71 -6.59 8.62
N GLY A 88 -10.70 -5.94 8.03
CA GLY A 88 -10.15 -4.69 8.52
C GLY A 88 -10.70 -3.47 7.79
N THR A 89 -10.93 -2.38 8.51
CA THR A 89 -11.07 -1.04 7.90
C THR A 89 -9.81 -0.25 8.16
N PHE A 90 -9.30 0.46 7.16
CA PHE A 90 -8.13 1.32 7.32
C PHE A 90 -8.40 2.75 6.86
N ALA A 91 -7.68 3.68 7.47
CA ALA A 91 -7.64 5.08 7.09
C ALA A 91 -6.18 5.55 7.11
N ASN A 92 -5.74 6.15 6.02
CA ASN A 92 -4.40 6.71 5.86
C ASN A 92 -4.49 8.20 5.49
N ILE A 93 -3.60 8.99 6.09
CA ILE A 93 -3.47 10.41 5.83
C ILE A 93 -2.01 10.71 5.47
N SER A 94 -1.79 11.41 4.37
CA SER A 94 -0.46 11.73 3.86
C SER A 94 -0.41 13.19 3.40
N TYR A 95 0.71 13.86 3.63
CA TYR A 95 0.93 15.25 3.20
C TYR A 95 2.18 15.33 2.32
N VAL A 96 2.03 15.93 1.13
CA VAL A 96 3.07 16.00 0.10
C VAL A 96 3.70 17.40 0.09
N VAL A 97 4.97 17.49 0.47
CA VAL A 97 5.72 18.76 0.43
C VAL A 97 6.44 18.90 -0.92
N PRO A 98 6.06 19.87 -1.78
CA PRO A 98 6.77 20.10 -3.03
C PRO A 98 8.10 20.82 -2.75
N LEU A 99 9.19 20.32 -3.33
CA LEU A 99 10.54 20.88 -3.15
C LEU A 99 10.80 22.12 -4.04
N SER A 100 9.92 22.38 -5.01
CA SER A 100 9.95 23.56 -5.87
C SER A 100 8.99 24.62 -5.34
N GLY A 101 9.45 25.88 -5.26
CA GLY A 101 8.73 27.02 -4.64
C GLY A 101 7.40 27.44 -5.26
N ASN A 102 6.87 26.71 -6.25
CA ASN A 102 5.50 26.86 -6.72
C ASN A 102 4.58 25.90 -5.94
N SER A 103 4.23 26.35 -4.74
CA SER A 103 3.54 25.60 -3.70
C SER A 103 2.03 25.52 -3.95
N SER A 104 1.58 24.52 -4.70
CA SER A 104 0.31 23.79 -4.51
C SER A 104 0.12 22.83 -5.67
N PHE A 105 -0.26 21.58 -5.39
CA PHE A 105 -0.87 20.72 -6.42
C PHE A 105 -2.15 21.42 -6.89
N LYS A 106 -2.10 22.17 -8.00
CA LYS A 106 -3.27 22.84 -8.56
C LYS A 106 -4.19 21.79 -9.18
N ASN A 107 -5.25 21.46 -8.45
CA ASN A 107 -6.36 20.63 -8.91
C ASN A 107 -7.24 21.42 -9.89
N ASN A 108 -6.76 21.65 -11.12
CA ASN A 108 -7.60 22.11 -12.20
C ASN A 108 -8.11 20.90 -13.00
N SER A 109 -9.15 20.23 -12.49
CA SER A 109 -9.93 19.24 -13.25
C SER A 109 -11.07 19.93 -14.01
N SER A 110 -10.74 20.87 -14.89
CA SER A 110 -11.76 21.55 -15.71
C SER A 110 -12.22 20.72 -16.92
N ASN A 111 -11.48 19.68 -17.34
CA ASN A 111 -11.81 18.92 -18.55
C ASN A 111 -11.72 17.40 -18.32
N TYR A 112 -12.88 16.73 -18.36
CA TYR A 112 -13.06 15.30 -18.09
C TYR A 112 -12.48 14.36 -19.17
N PHE A 113 -12.02 14.90 -20.30
CA PHE A 113 -11.47 14.15 -21.44
C PHE A 113 -10.12 14.69 -21.93
N GLU A 114 -9.50 15.60 -21.19
CA GLU A 114 -8.22 16.17 -21.60
C GLU A 114 -7.09 15.20 -21.24
N TYR A 115 -6.28 14.82 -22.24
CA TYR A 115 -5.08 14.03 -22.02
C TYR A 115 -4.12 14.82 -21.13
N THR A 116 -4.10 14.53 -19.83
CA THR A 116 -3.13 15.14 -18.91
C THR A 116 -1.75 14.56 -19.16
N SER A 117 -0.75 15.42 -19.30
CA SER A 117 0.64 14.99 -19.45
C SER A 117 1.10 14.30 -18.16
N VAL A 118 1.70 13.12 -18.29
CA VAL A 118 2.30 12.39 -17.16
C VAL A 118 3.67 12.93 -16.75
N ALA A 119 4.20 13.94 -17.45
CA ALA A 119 5.54 14.49 -17.18
C ALA A 119 5.70 14.99 -15.74
N GLU A 120 4.67 15.62 -15.18
CA GLU A 120 4.68 16.12 -13.80
C GLU A 120 4.62 14.98 -12.75
N ARG A 121 4.22 13.78 -13.16
CA ARG A 121 4.11 12.59 -12.30
C ARG A 121 5.42 11.81 -12.15
N LEU A 122 6.48 12.22 -12.86
CA LEU A 122 7.81 11.62 -12.77
C LEU A 122 8.41 11.69 -11.35
N TYR A 123 8.01 12.69 -10.57
CA TYR A 123 8.48 12.90 -9.20
C TYR A 123 7.56 12.28 -8.13
N GLU A 124 6.47 11.63 -8.53
CA GLU A 124 5.62 10.91 -7.58
C GLU A 124 6.41 9.72 -6.99
N PRO A 125 6.44 9.54 -5.66
CA PRO A 125 7.07 8.37 -5.07
C PRO A 125 6.36 7.09 -5.53
N VAL A 126 7.12 6.00 -5.67
CA VAL A 126 6.57 4.71 -6.08
C VAL A 126 5.58 4.23 -5.03
N LYS A 127 4.36 3.95 -5.49
CA LYS A 127 3.29 3.44 -4.64
C LYS A 127 3.51 1.95 -4.38
N ARG A 128 4.14 1.64 -3.25
CA ARG A 128 4.43 0.27 -2.80
C ARG A 128 4.17 0.17 -1.30
N GLU A 129 3.93 -1.03 -0.79
CA GLU A 129 4.09 -1.31 0.64
C GLU A 129 5.59 -1.16 0.95
N ASN A 130 5.96 -0.13 1.73
CA ASN A 130 7.35 0.08 2.16
C ASN A 130 7.64 -0.57 3.51
N LYS A 131 6.60 -1.08 4.19
CA LYS A 131 6.73 -1.77 5.47
C LYS A 131 7.02 -3.24 5.21
N ILE A 132 8.14 -3.74 5.74
CA ILE A 132 8.51 -5.16 5.63
C ILE A 132 7.50 -5.95 6.45
N ARG A 133 6.80 -6.89 5.83
CA ARG A 133 5.89 -7.78 6.57
C ARG A 133 6.73 -8.87 7.24
N VAL A 134 6.49 -9.06 8.53
CA VAL A 134 7.22 -10.02 9.34
C VAL A 134 6.29 -11.06 9.95
N VAL A 135 6.73 -12.31 9.98
CA VAL A 135 6.10 -13.37 10.78
C VAL A 135 6.90 -13.55 12.06
N SER A 136 6.22 -13.45 13.20
CA SER A 136 6.81 -13.75 14.51
C SER A 136 6.35 -15.13 14.98
N THR A 137 7.31 -15.96 15.38
CA THR A 137 7.04 -17.28 15.98
C THR A 137 7.38 -17.22 17.46
N THR A 138 6.38 -17.49 18.31
CA THR A 138 6.56 -17.62 19.78
C THR A 138 5.99 -18.97 20.22
N LEU A 139 6.81 -19.86 20.78
CA LEU A 139 6.37 -21.15 21.34
C LEU A 139 5.46 -21.98 20.39
N ASN A 140 5.82 -22.09 19.11
CA ASN A 140 5.05 -22.75 18.03
C ASN A 140 3.72 -22.09 17.62
N VAL A 141 3.42 -20.90 18.14
CA VAL A 141 2.32 -20.06 17.63
C VAL A 141 2.92 -19.03 16.68
N LYS A 142 2.41 -19.00 15.44
CA LYS A 142 2.78 -18.01 14.43
C LYS A 142 1.79 -16.86 14.46
N ALA A 143 2.29 -15.63 14.54
CA ALA A 143 1.50 -14.41 14.40
C ALA A 143 2.23 -13.47 13.46
N SER A 144 1.55 -12.92 12.45
CA SER A 144 2.14 -11.93 11.55
C SER A 144 1.71 -10.52 11.93
N GLY A 145 2.70 -9.64 11.98
CA GLY A 145 2.56 -8.24 12.32
C GLY A 145 3.17 -7.34 11.26
N PHE A 146 3.03 -6.04 11.47
CA PHE A 146 3.69 -5.02 10.68
C PHE A 146 4.70 -4.30 11.55
#